data_AF-E2B2Y3-F1
#
_entry.id   AF-E2B2Y3-F1
#
_cell.length_a   1.000
_cell.length_b   1.000
_cell.length_c   1.000
_cell.angle_alpha   90.00
_cell.angle_beta   90.00
_cell.angle_gamma   90.00
#
_symmetry.space_group_name_H-M   'P 1'
#
loop_
_entity.id
_entity.type
_entity.pdbx_description
1 polymer ?
#
loop_
_entity_poly.entity_id
_entity_poly.type
_entity_poly.pdbx_seq_one_letter_code
_entity_poly.pdbx_strand_id
1 'polypeptide(L)'
;MEFWDHYYSFMKKLSSFGGQWPYQNKREKLFKISMITTALLIINIPQIKALTDRVFIDWGKLQNPEEYEIMKSYIANARWSALIYFAVCFGGCTIFVLMALIPYILDIVLPLNESRPIVLPYEAYYFVDERKYFLYIFLQGLIALHVVIMGLIAHDTMFIFFVEHACGIFAVAGFRFEHLVHKDTGVMKTVDNELDNMYNKRIACSVHAHRTALEFAEYLENMFSLIFGIEILMVTVGMSITLFQITLQSDDIWEVIRYVIYVGAQLVHLFVFCWEGQRLIDHSLQIRDKIMEFTWDRYYSFMKKLLSFVGQWPYQNKREKLFKMSMMTTALLVMNIPQIKTLTDRVFVDWGRLQSPEEYEIMKTYVANAKWIALIYFAFCLAGTTLFVLVAFIPYMLNVVLPLNESRPIVLPYEAYYFVDERKYFLYIFLQGLIALHVVIMGLIAHDTMFMFFVEHACGTFAVAGFRFERLVHEDTDLMKTVNNDLDMYNKKIACSVHAHRAALE
;
A
#
# COMPACT_ATOMS: atom_id res chain seq x y z
N MET A 1 1.81 11.59 -48.12
CA MET A 1 2.69 12.78 -48.03
C MET A 1 2.40 13.59 -46.76
N GLU A 2 1.13 13.85 -46.43
CA GLU A 2 0.71 14.61 -45.22
C GLU A 2 1.15 14.01 -43.87
N PHE A 3 1.18 12.67 -43.73
CA PHE A 3 1.64 12.02 -42.48
C PHE A 3 3.12 12.33 -42.17
N TRP A 4 3.95 12.33 -43.21
CA TRP A 4 5.38 12.63 -43.10
C TRP A 4 5.62 14.11 -42.77
N ASP A 5 4.83 15.02 -43.33
CA ASP A 5 4.90 16.46 -42.98
C ASP A 5 4.52 16.73 -41.52
N HIS A 6 3.53 16.01 -40.98
CA HIS A 6 3.12 16.18 -39.58
C HIS A 6 4.16 15.63 -38.60
N TYR A 7 4.70 14.44 -38.86
CA TYR A 7 5.78 13.84 -38.05
C TYR A 7 7.05 14.69 -38.11
N TYR A 8 7.43 15.17 -39.30
CA TYR A 8 8.60 16.02 -39.49
C TYR A 8 8.44 17.38 -38.82
N SER A 9 7.23 17.97 -38.86
CA SER A 9 6.89 19.21 -38.15
C SER A 9 7.01 19.06 -36.63
N PHE A 10 6.49 17.95 -36.07
CA PHE A 10 6.59 17.66 -34.64
C PHE A 10 8.05 17.46 -34.21
N MET A 11 8.79 16.60 -34.91
CA MET A 11 10.22 16.35 -34.62
C MET A 11 11.08 17.61 -34.78
N LYS A 12 10.79 18.45 -35.78
CA LYS A 12 11.44 19.75 -35.95
C LYS A 12 11.16 20.69 -34.79
N LYS A 13 9.93 20.75 -34.28
CA LYS A 13 9.60 21.56 -33.09
C LYS A 13 10.31 21.05 -31.84
N LEU A 14 10.30 19.73 -31.61
CA LEU A 14 10.90 19.10 -30.44
C LEU A 14 12.44 19.30 -30.42
N SER A 15 13.09 19.00 -31.54
CA SER A 15 14.55 19.17 -31.70
C SER A 15 14.96 20.65 -31.70
N SER A 16 14.17 21.56 -32.26
CA SER A 16 14.42 23.01 -32.21
C SER A 16 14.25 23.59 -30.81
N PHE A 17 13.37 23.01 -30.00
CA PHE A 17 13.22 23.37 -28.59
C PHE A 17 14.43 22.92 -27.77
N GLY A 18 14.87 21.67 -27.96
CA GLY A 18 16.07 21.12 -27.31
C GLY A 18 17.42 21.65 -27.83
N GLY A 19 17.42 22.52 -28.84
CA GLY A 19 18.64 23.00 -29.50
C GLY A 19 19.39 21.92 -30.29
N GLN A 20 18.73 20.81 -30.63
CA GLN A 20 19.32 19.70 -31.38
C GLN A 20 19.04 19.80 -32.89
N TRP A 21 18.24 20.78 -33.35
CA TRP A 21 17.93 20.93 -34.76
C TRP A 21 19.16 21.38 -35.59
N PRO A 22 19.53 20.65 -36.67
CA PRO A 22 20.76 20.91 -37.42
C PRO A 22 20.81 22.29 -38.09
N TYR A 23 19.66 22.78 -38.58
CA TYR A 23 19.57 24.04 -39.36
C TYR A 23 19.29 25.27 -38.49
N GLN A 24 19.43 25.15 -37.16
CA GLN A 24 19.15 26.23 -36.22
C GLN A 24 20.34 27.19 -36.11
N ASN A 25 20.07 28.47 -35.86
CA ASN A 25 21.13 29.46 -35.69
C ASN A 25 22.04 29.08 -34.50
N LYS A 26 23.37 29.08 -34.70
CA LYS A 26 24.37 28.70 -33.68
C LYS A 26 24.15 29.41 -32.34
N ARG A 27 23.81 30.70 -32.36
CA ARG A 27 23.59 31.50 -31.14
C ARG A 27 22.33 31.07 -30.39
N GLU A 28 21.25 30.80 -31.13
CA GLU A 28 19.97 30.34 -30.59
C GLU A 28 20.08 28.92 -30.02
N LYS A 29 20.81 28.04 -30.72
CA LYS A 29 21.16 26.69 -30.28
C LYS A 29 21.89 26.70 -28.94
N LEU A 30 22.98 27.47 -28.85
CA LEU A 30 23.76 27.61 -27.61
C LEU A 30 22.92 28.18 -26.47
N PHE A 31 22.08 29.17 -26.76
CA PHE A 31 21.19 29.77 -25.77
C PHE A 31 20.18 28.75 -25.22
N LYS A 32 19.51 27.96 -26.08
CA LYS A 32 18.53 26.95 -25.66
C LYS A 32 19.16 25.81 -24.86
N ILE A 33 20.29 25.28 -25.31
CA ILE A 33 21.03 24.24 -24.57
C ILE A 33 21.49 24.78 -23.21
N SER A 34 22.04 26.00 -23.17
CA SER A 34 22.46 26.65 -21.93
C SER A 34 21.28 26.83 -20.96
N MET A 35 20.13 27.26 -21.46
CA MET A 35 18.92 27.47 -20.65
C MET A 35 18.37 26.16 -20.06
N ILE A 36 18.30 25.09 -20.87
CA ILE A 36 17.82 23.78 -20.40
C ILE A 36 18.80 23.19 -19.38
N THR A 37 20.10 23.24 -19.67
CA THR A 37 21.13 22.72 -18.75
C THR A 37 21.18 23.50 -17.43
N THR A 38 21.10 24.84 -17.47
CA THR A 38 21.01 25.64 -16.23
C THR A 38 19.73 25.39 -15.44
N ALA A 39 18.58 25.24 -16.11
CA ALA A 39 17.32 24.91 -15.43
C ALA A 39 17.41 23.55 -14.70
N LEU A 40 17.94 22.51 -15.37
CA LEU A 40 18.13 21.19 -14.77
C LEU A 40 19.09 21.24 -13.56
N LEU A 41 20.18 22.00 -13.67
CA LEU A 41 21.14 22.18 -12.57
C LEU A 41 20.52 22.91 -11.37
N ILE A 42 19.75 23.98 -11.61
CA ILE A 42 19.11 24.77 -10.55
C ILE A 42 18.09 23.92 -9.77
N ILE A 43 17.37 23.02 -10.45
CA ILE A 43 16.37 22.16 -9.82
C ILE A 43 17.04 21.05 -9.00
N ASN A 44 18.06 20.38 -9.55
CA ASN A 44 18.62 19.17 -8.94
C ASN A 44 19.68 19.44 -7.86
N ILE A 45 20.51 20.49 -8.00
CA ILE A 45 21.61 20.77 -7.07
C ILE A 45 21.15 20.95 -5.61
N PRO A 46 20.11 21.76 -5.31
CA PRO A 46 19.66 21.95 -3.94
C PRO A 46 19.17 20.66 -3.28
N GLN A 47 18.50 19.81 -4.05
CA GLN A 47 17.94 18.55 -3.56
C GLN A 47 19.06 17.53 -3.28
N ILE A 48 20.01 17.38 -4.20
CA ILE A 48 21.18 16.49 -4.02
C ILE A 48 22.00 16.95 -2.81
N LYS A 49 22.19 18.26 -2.66
CA LYS A 49 22.85 18.84 -1.49
C LYS A 49 22.12 18.46 -0.20
N ALA A 50 20.80 18.60 -0.16
CA ALA A 50 20.01 18.27 1.03
C ALA A 50 20.14 16.80 1.44
N LEU A 51 20.09 15.84 0.49
CA LEU A 51 20.33 14.42 0.78
C LEU A 51 21.76 14.19 1.30
N THR A 52 22.74 14.82 0.65
CA THR A 52 24.16 14.66 1.01
C THR A 52 24.44 15.22 2.41
N ASP A 53 23.91 16.40 2.75
CA ASP A 53 24.02 17.00 4.09
C ASP A 53 23.38 16.09 5.14
N ARG A 54 22.25 15.47 4.82
CA ARG A 54 21.54 14.54 5.71
C ARG A 54 22.34 13.26 5.96
N VAL A 55 23.03 12.73 4.95
CA VAL A 55 23.98 11.62 5.13
C VAL A 55 25.00 11.97 6.20
N PHE A 56 25.70 13.11 6.09
CA PHE A 56 26.70 13.51 7.10
C PHE A 56 26.11 13.64 8.52
N ILE A 57 24.91 14.21 8.63
CA ILE A 57 24.21 14.36 9.91
C ILE A 57 23.91 12.99 10.53
N ASP A 58 23.43 12.02 9.74
CA ASP A 58 23.04 10.71 10.25
C ASP A 58 24.24 9.89 10.71
N TRP A 59 25.38 10.01 10.02
CA TRP A 59 26.65 9.42 10.47
C TRP A 59 27.12 10.00 11.82
N GLY A 60 26.88 11.29 12.07
CA GLY A 60 27.18 11.93 13.35
C GLY A 60 26.27 11.50 14.52
N LYS A 61 25.13 10.87 14.24
CA LYS A 61 24.15 10.41 15.26
C LYS A 61 24.37 8.96 15.72
N LEU A 62 25.34 8.24 15.12
CA LEU A 62 25.67 6.87 15.51
C LEU A 62 26.31 6.88 16.91
N GLN A 63 25.86 5.99 17.79
CA GLN A 63 26.24 6.00 19.21
C GLN A 63 27.24 4.91 19.55
N ASN A 64 27.11 3.74 18.92
CA ASN A 64 27.88 2.54 19.25
C ASN A 64 28.83 2.16 18.10
N PRO A 65 29.96 1.51 18.40
CA PRO A 65 30.85 0.98 17.37
C PRO A 65 30.14 -0.06 16.47
N GLU A 66 29.19 -0.81 17.02
CA GLU A 66 28.39 -1.79 16.27
C GLU A 66 27.50 -1.10 15.22
N GLU A 67 26.86 0.02 15.57
CA GLU A 67 26.07 0.81 14.62
C GLU A 67 26.93 1.34 13.47
N TYR A 68 28.18 1.70 13.76
CA TYR A 68 29.15 2.15 12.77
C TYR A 68 29.59 1.03 11.82
N GLU A 69 29.79 -0.18 12.35
CA GLU A 69 30.11 -1.36 11.52
C GLU A 69 28.92 -1.80 10.66
N ILE A 70 27.68 -1.70 11.17
CA ILE A 70 26.48 -1.90 10.36
C ILE A 70 26.49 -0.92 9.19
N MET A 71 26.62 0.38 9.44
CA MET A 71 26.57 1.39 8.39
C MET A 71 27.72 1.23 7.36
N LYS A 72 28.93 0.86 7.82
CA LYS A 72 30.05 0.51 6.93
C LYS A 72 29.73 -0.66 6.00
N SER A 73 29.03 -1.69 6.50
CA SER A 73 28.66 -2.84 5.67
C SER A 73 27.75 -2.43 4.50
N TYR A 74 26.80 -1.51 4.74
CA TYR A 74 25.93 -0.96 3.68
C TYR A 74 26.70 -0.10 2.68
N ILE A 75 27.66 0.72 3.13
CA ILE A 75 28.55 1.44 2.21
C ILE A 75 29.40 0.48 1.36
N ALA A 76 29.90 -0.62 1.97
CA ALA A 76 30.68 -1.61 1.24
C ALA A 76 29.83 -2.28 0.15
N ASN A 77 28.57 -2.62 0.47
CA ASN A 77 27.61 -3.15 -0.49
C ASN A 77 27.32 -2.15 -1.61
N ALA A 78 27.03 -0.88 -1.27
CA ALA A 78 26.82 0.19 -2.25
C ALA A 78 28.01 0.35 -3.21
N ARG A 79 29.25 0.26 -2.69
CA ARG A 79 30.47 0.31 -3.51
C ARG A 79 30.57 -0.86 -4.46
N TRP A 80 30.29 -2.08 -4.00
CA TRP A 80 30.30 -3.27 -4.85
C TRP A 80 29.21 -3.19 -5.92
N SER A 81 27.98 -2.82 -5.57
CA SER A 81 26.88 -2.61 -6.51
C SER A 81 27.24 -1.55 -7.55
N ALA A 82 27.80 -0.41 -7.14
CA ALA A 82 28.22 0.66 -8.06
C ALA A 82 29.37 0.22 -8.99
N LEU A 83 30.35 -0.55 -8.50
CA LEU A 83 31.44 -1.07 -9.33
C LEU A 83 30.96 -2.09 -10.35
N ILE A 84 30.07 -3.00 -9.94
CA ILE A 84 29.46 -3.98 -10.85
C ILE A 84 28.65 -3.25 -11.91
N TYR A 85 27.80 -2.30 -11.50
CA TYR A 85 27.00 -1.48 -12.40
C TYR A 85 27.87 -0.72 -13.41
N PHE A 86 28.92 -0.04 -12.93
CA PHE A 86 29.90 0.64 -13.78
C PHE A 86 30.54 -0.32 -14.80
N ALA A 87 31.02 -1.48 -14.35
CA ALA A 87 31.69 -2.44 -15.23
C ALA A 87 30.75 -2.99 -16.31
N VAL A 88 29.50 -3.28 -15.95
CA VAL A 88 28.48 -3.77 -16.89
C VAL A 88 28.10 -2.70 -17.90
N CYS A 89 27.77 -1.48 -17.46
CA CYS A 89 27.37 -0.40 -18.36
C CYS A 89 28.53 0.05 -19.26
N PHE A 90 29.70 0.32 -18.69
CA PHE A 90 30.87 0.77 -19.44
C PHE A 90 31.35 -0.31 -20.42
N GLY A 91 31.49 -1.55 -19.94
CA GLY A 91 31.90 -2.68 -20.76
C GLY A 91 30.88 -3.02 -21.85
N GLY A 92 29.60 -3.07 -21.52
CA GLY A 92 28.51 -3.36 -22.46
C GLY A 92 28.41 -2.31 -23.57
N CYS A 93 28.46 -1.02 -23.22
CA CYS A 93 28.50 0.07 -24.19
C CYS A 93 29.73 0.02 -25.09
N THR A 94 30.90 -0.32 -24.52
CA THR A 94 32.14 -0.49 -25.31
C THR A 94 32.01 -1.63 -26.30
N ILE A 95 31.54 -2.80 -25.87
CA ILE A 95 31.32 -3.97 -26.73
C ILE A 95 30.32 -3.63 -27.84
N PHE A 96 29.24 -2.93 -27.52
CA PHE A 96 28.22 -2.51 -28.48
C PHE A 96 28.83 -1.65 -29.60
N VAL A 97 29.67 -0.66 -29.27
CA VAL A 97 30.34 0.18 -30.27
C VAL A 97 31.36 -0.63 -31.08
N LEU A 98 32.13 -1.51 -30.43
CA LEU A 98 33.12 -2.36 -31.11
C LEU A 98 32.51 -3.25 -32.19
N MET A 99 31.22 -3.59 -32.13
CA MET A 99 30.54 -4.32 -33.20
C MET A 99 30.59 -3.61 -34.56
N ALA A 100 30.73 -2.28 -34.59
CA ALA A 100 30.91 -1.53 -35.84
C ALA A 100 32.22 -1.89 -36.57
N LEU A 101 33.22 -2.44 -35.86
CA LEU A 101 34.50 -2.87 -36.47
C LEU A 101 34.42 -4.24 -37.14
N ILE A 102 33.37 -5.04 -36.89
CA ILE A 102 33.25 -6.41 -37.40
C ILE A 102 33.36 -6.47 -38.93
N PRO A 103 32.60 -5.70 -39.73
CA PRO A 103 32.71 -5.74 -41.18
C PRO A 103 34.11 -5.37 -41.69
N TYR A 104 34.74 -4.38 -41.04
CA TYR A 104 36.08 -3.90 -41.40
C TYR A 104 37.17 -4.97 -41.13
N ILE A 105 37.09 -5.66 -39.99
CA ILE A 105 38.02 -6.76 -39.65
C ILE A 105 37.80 -7.93 -40.61
N LEU A 106 36.54 -8.26 -40.91
CA LEU A 106 36.22 -9.34 -41.84
C LEU A 106 36.72 -9.07 -43.26
N ASP A 107 36.74 -7.81 -43.73
CA ASP A 107 37.31 -7.46 -45.03
C ASP A 107 38.83 -7.68 -45.11
N ILE A 108 39.52 -7.64 -43.97
CA ILE A 108 40.97 -7.92 -43.87
C ILE A 108 41.25 -9.42 -43.78
N VAL A 109 40.51 -10.14 -42.92
CA VAL A 109 40.78 -11.55 -42.59
C VAL A 109 40.11 -12.51 -43.57
N LEU A 110 38.93 -12.16 -44.09
CA LEU A 110 38.13 -12.98 -45.01
C LEU A 110 37.56 -12.08 -46.14
N PRO A 111 38.41 -11.64 -47.08
CA PRO A 111 38.00 -10.73 -48.14
C PRO A 111 36.99 -11.39 -49.08
N LEU A 112 35.95 -10.64 -49.44
CA LEU A 112 34.98 -11.01 -50.47
C LEU A 112 35.32 -10.26 -51.77
N ASN A 113 34.84 -10.75 -52.92
CA ASN A 113 34.98 -10.04 -54.20
C ASN A 113 34.29 -8.66 -54.20
N GLU A 114 33.33 -8.46 -53.30
CA GLU A 114 32.66 -7.20 -53.03
C GLU A 114 32.87 -6.78 -51.58
N SER A 115 33.09 -5.49 -51.33
CA SER A 115 33.27 -4.95 -49.98
C SER A 115 31.96 -4.96 -49.20
N ARG A 116 32.00 -5.40 -47.93
CA ARG A 116 30.82 -5.46 -47.06
C ARG A 116 30.20 -4.07 -46.83
N PRO A 117 28.89 -3.99 -46.51
CA PRO A 117 28.28 -2.72 -46.11
C PRO A 117 28.94 -2.22 -44.81
N ILE A 118 29.16 -0.91 -44.73
CA ILE A 118 29.65 -0.28 -43.50
C ILE A 118 28.50 -0.29 -42.50
N VAL A 119 28.80 -0.64 -41.26
CA VAL A 119 27.85 -0.47 -40.16
C VAL A 119 28.41 0.56 -39.20
N LEU A 120 27.79 1.72 -39.13
CA LEU A 120 28.23 2.80 -38.25
C LEU A 120 27.91 2.46 -36.77
N PRO A 121 28.68 3.02 -35.80
CA PRO A 121 28.29 2.95 -34.38
C PRO A 121 26.96 3.65 -34.10
N TYR A 122 26.70 4.75 -34.82
CA TYR A 122 25.47 5.53 -34.79
C TYR A 122 25.09 5.91 -36.21
N GLU A 123 23.86 5.61 -36.58
CA GLU A 123 23.26 6.05 -37.84
C GLU A 123 23.09 7.58 -37.81
N ALA A 124 24.07 8.29 -38.37
CA ALA A 124 24.09 9.74 -38.45
C ALA A 124 24.78 10.19 -39.73
N TYR A 125 24.28 11.29 -40.31
CA TYR A 125 24.85 11.85 -41.53
C TYR A 125 26.02 12.80 -41.21
N TYR A 126 27.24 12.39 -41.54
CA TYR A 126 28.47 13.12 -41.17
C TYR A 126 28.98 14.12 -42.22
N PHE A 127 28.27 14.31 -43.34
CA PHE A 127 28.67 15.19 -44.46
C PHE A 127 30.09 14.91 -45.03
N VAL A 128 30.62 13.70 -44.78
CA VAL A 128 31.92 13.22 -45.26
C VAL A 128 31.76 11.80 -45.79
N ASP A 129 32.70 11.34 -46.62
CA ASP A 129 32.73 9.96 -47.10
C ASP A 129 32.95 8.98 -45.92
N GLU A 130 31.94 8.17 -45.65
CA GLU A 130 31.91 7.25 -44.50
C GLU A 130 32.98 6.16 -44.58
N ARG A 131 33.32 5.65 -45.79
CA ARG A 131 34.38 4.65 -45.97
C ARG A 131 35.75 5.25 -45.69
N LYS A 132 36.00 6.45 -46.23
CA LYS A 132 37.30 7.11 -46.10
C LYS A 132 37.60 7.56 -44.66
N TYR A 133 36.59 8.05 -43.94
CA TYR A 133 36.75 8.63 -42.60
C TYR A 133 36.22 7.74 -41.48
N PHE A 134 35.93 6.46 -41.76
CA PHE A 134 35.33 5.52 -40.81
C PHE A 134 36.01 5.51 -39.44
N LEU A 135 37.34 5.39 -39.37
CA LEU A 135 38.08 5.35 -38.08
C LEU A 135 37.93 6.64 -37.26
N TYR A 136 37.87 7.81 -37.93
CA TYR A 136 37.65 9.08 -37.24
C TYR A 136 36.22 9.17 -36.69
N ILE A 137 35.22 8.77 -37.48
CA ILE A 137 33.81 8.72 -37.06
C ILE A 137 33.65 7.74 -35.90
N PHE A 138 34.28 6.57 -35.98
CA PHE A 138 34.29 5.55 -34.95
C PHE A 138 34.88 6.06 -33.64
N LEU A 139 36.07 6.66 -33.67
CA LEU A 139 36.73 7.20 -32.48
C LEU A 139 35.91 8.33 -31.84
N GLN A 140 35.35 9.22 -32.66
CA GLN A 140 34.46 10.27 -32.18
C GLN A 140 33.22 9.67 -31.51
N GLY A 141 32.57 8.68 -32.14
CA GLY A 141 31.40 8.00 -31.60
C GLY A 141 31.71 7.28 -30.28
N LEU A 142 32.85 6.60 -30.20
CA LEU A 142 33.31 5.93 -28.99
C LEU A 142 33.50 6.93 -27.84
N ILE A 143 34.19 8.05 -28.08
CA ILE A 143 34.41 9.09 -27.05
C ILE A 143 33.08 9.71 -26.63
N ALA A 144 32.21 10.04 -27.59
CA ALA A 144 30.91 10.63 -27.31
C ALA A 144 30.04 9.70 -26.45
N LEU A 145 30.00 8.40 -26.74
CA LEU A 145 29.27 7.43 -25.93
C LEU A 145 29.77 7.40 -24.50
N HIS A 146 31.09 7.35 -24.32
CA HIS A 146 31.69 7.28 -23.00
C HIS A 146 31.37 8.52 -22.18
N VAL A 147 31.38 9.71 -22.77
CA VAL A 147 30.98 10.94 -22.06
C VAL A 147 29.52 10.86 -21.60
N VAL A 148 28.61 10.39 -22.46
CA VAL A 148 27.19 10.28 -22.13
C VAL A 148 26.94 9.22 -21.05
N ILE A 149 27.50 8.02 -21.21
CA ILE A 149 27.28 6.91 -20.27
C ILE A 149 27.89 7.20 -18.91
N MET A 150 29.00 7.94 -18.84
CA MET A 150 29.58 8.35 -17.55
C MET A 150 28.64 9.25 -16.74
N GLY A 151 27.89 10.13 -17.42
CA GLY A 151 26.87 10.95 -16.77
C GLY A 151 25.72 10.11 -16.21
N LEU A 152 25.25 9.13 -16.99
CA LEU A 152 24.20 8.19 -16.56
C LEU A 152 24.67 7.33 -15.38
N ILE A 153 25.87 6.74 -15.47
CA ILE A 153 26.43 5.93 -14.38
C ILE A 153 26.59 6.76 -13.12
N ALA A 154 27.05 8.01 -13.21
CA ALA A 154 27.18 8.88 -12.04
C ALA A 154 25.82 9.16 -11.37
N HIS A 155 24.78 9.40 -12.16
CA HIS A 155 23.42 9.62 -11.66
C HIS A 155 22.86 8.36 -10.98
N ASP A 156 22.98 7.20 -11.63
CA ASP A 156 22.39 5.95 -11.15
C ASP A 156 23.11 5.43 -9.91
N THR A 157 24.44 5.53 -9.90
CA THR A 157 25.23 5.14 -8.72
C THR A 157 24.95 6.05 -7.52
N MET A 158 24.73 7.35 -7.74
CA MET A 158 24.30 8.26 -6.66
C MET A 158 22.98 7.80 -6.02
N PHE A 159 22.00 7.37 -6.82
CA PHE A 159 20.76 6.79 -6.32
C PHE A 159 21.02 5.53 -5.48
N ILE A 160 21.83 4.58 -5.98
CA ILE A 160 22.20 3.36 -5.26
C ILE A 160 22.81 3.69 -3.89
N PHE A 161 23.72 4.67 -3.81
CA PHE A 161 24.32 5.10 -2.54
C PHE A 161 23.29 5.65 -1.56
N PHE A 162 22.32 6.44 -2.03
CA PHE A 162 21.26 6.97 -1.15
C PHE A 162 20.29 5.89 -0.67
N VAL A 163 19.92 4.94 -1.52
CA VAL A 163 19.08 3.79 -1.12
C VAL A 163 19.80 2.95 -0.06
N GLU A 164 21.07 2.63 -0.28
CA GLU A 164 21.87 1.84 0.67
C GLU A 164 22.08 2.56 2.00
N HIS A 165 22.26 3.89 1.97
CA HIS A 165 22.28 4.71 3.19
C HIS A 165 20.94 4.62 3.94
N ALA A 166 19.81 4.77 3.24
CA ALA A 166 18.48 4.64 3.83
C ALA A 166 18.26 3.25 4.47
N CYS A 167 18.62 2.18 3.76
CA CYS A 167 18.60 0.81 4.27
C CYS A 167 19.49 0.65 5.52
N GLY A 168 20.67 1.27 5.52
CA GLY A 168 21.56 1.32 6.67
C GLY A 168 20.94 2.00 7.90
N ILE A 169 20.22 3.12 7.72
CA ILE A 169 19.50 3.76 8.84
C ILE A 169 18.39 2.85 9.37
N PHE A 170 17.61 2.20 8.49
CA PHE A 170 16.60 1.22 8.91
C PHE A 170 17.22 0.05 9.70
N ALA A 171 18.37 -0.46 9.24
CA ALA A 171 19.10 -1.52 9.93
C ALA A 171 19.60 -1.07 11.31
N VAL A 172 20.13 0.15 11.43
CA VAL A 172 20.53 0.74 12.73
C VAL A 172 19.33 0.91 13.65
N ALA A 173 18.20 1.41 13.14
CA ALA A 173 16.98 1.55 13.93
C ALA A 173 16.48 0.18 14.44
N GLY A 174 16.47 -0.83 13.57
CA GLY A 174 16.14 -2.21 13.93
C GLY A 174 17.08 -2.81 14.98
N PHE A 175 18.39 -2.60 14.82
CA PHE A 175 19.41 -3.01 15.80
C PHE A 175 19.17 -2.38 17.18
N ARG A 176 18.82 -1.08 17.22
CA ARG A 176 18.48 -0.40 18.47
C ARG A 176 17.25 -0.99 19.14
N PHE A 177 16.21 -1.37 18.39
CA PHE A 177 15.03 -2.04 18.95
C PHE A 177 15.35 -3.42 19.51
N GLU A 178 16.15 -4.21 18.80
CA GLU A 178 16.57 -5.55 19.23
C GLU A 178 17.40 -5.50 20.53
N HIS A 179 18.30 -4.52 20.66
CA HIS A 179 19.12 -4.33 21.86
C HIS A 179 18.34 -3.84 23.08
N LEU A 180 17.11 -3.35 22.91
CA LEU A 180 16.23 -3.03 24.04
C LEU A 180 15.69 -4.31 24.71
N VAL A 181 15.42 -5.36 23.93
CA VAL A 181 14.91 -6.65 24.44
C VAL A 181 15.95 -7.35 25.31
N HIS A 182 17.20 -7.45 24.81
CA HIS A 182 18.22 -8.25 25.47
C HIS A 182 18.75 -7.64 26.77
N LYS A 183 18.74 -6.30 26.93
CA LYS A 183 19.23 -5.65 28.15
C LYS A 183 18.28 -5.76 29.35
N ASP A 184 16.99 -5.92 29.11
CA ASP A 184 15.98 -6.04 30.18
C ASP A 184 15.89 -7.45 30.79
N THR A 185 16.35 -8.49 30.09
CA THR A 185 16.34 -9.86 30.63
C THR A 185 17.36 -10.10 31.75
N GLY A 186 18.42 -9.27 31.84
CA GLY A 186 19.49 -9.42 32.82
C GLY A 186 19.36 -8.56 34.09
N VAL A 187 18.58 -7.47 34.06
CA VAL A 187 18.60 -6.45 35.12
C VAL A 187 17.22 -5.84 35.36
N MET A 188 16.24 -6.58 35.89
CA MET A 188 15.17 -5.90 36.64
C MET A 188 14.37 -6.81 37.59
N LYS A 189 14.89 -6.95 38.81
CA LYS A 189 14.07 -6.77 40.01
C LYS A 189 14.83 -5.76 40.86
N THR A 190 14.14 -4.69 41.28
CA THR A 190 14.60 -3.59 42.15
C THR A 190 15.33 -2.43 41.45
N VAL A 191 14.59 -1.41 40.97
CA VAL A 191 14.71 0.06 41.24
C VAL A 191 13.75 0.81 40.29
N ASP A 192 12.48 0.94 40.69
CA ASP A 192 11.42 1.58 39.89
C ASP A 192 11.48 3.11 40.01
N ASN A 193 11.99 3.77 38.96
CA ASN A 193 11.61 5.10 38.43
C ASN A 193 12.72 5.67 37.51
N GLU A 194 14.00 5.51 37.86
CA GLU A 194 15.13 5.95 37.01
C GLU A 194 15.35 5.02 35.81
N LEU A 195 15.16 3.70 35.99
CA LEU A 195 15.29 2.75 34.88
C LEU A 195 14.19 2.95 33.84
N ASP A 196 12.95 3.20 34.26
CA ASP A 196 11.82 3.51 33.38
C ASP A 196 12.08 4.78 32.55
N ASN A 197 12.69 5.80 33.14
CA ASN A 197 13.05 7.03 32.41
C ASN A 197 14.17 6.78 31.39
N MET A 198 15.19 5.99 31.75
CA MET A 198 16.25 5.58 30.81
C MET A 198 15.73 4.69 29.68
N TYR A 199 14.82 3.78 29.99
CA TYR A 199 14.18 2.89 29.04
C TYR A 199 13.31 3.66 28.04
N ASN A 200 12.45 4.55 28.53
CA ASN A 200 11.64 5.44 27.71
C ASN A 200 12.51 6.33 26.81
N LYS A 201 13.63 6.84 27.33
CA LYS A 201 14.60 7.62 26.53
C LYS A 201 15.20 6.80 25.40
N ARG A 202 15.54 5.53 25.63
CA ARG A 202 16.08 4.65 24.57
C ARG A 202 15.04 4.30 23.51
N ILE A 203 13.81 4.01 23.91
CA ILE A 203 12.70 3.83 22.95
C ILE A 203 12.52 5.09 22.10
N ALA A 204 12.51 6.26 22.73
CA ALA A 204 12.39 7.53 22.01
C ALA A 204 13.53 7.72 21.00
N CYS A 205 14.76 7.35 21.35
CA CYS A 205 15.90 7.36 20.42
C CYS A 205 15.73 6.38 19.25
N SER A 206 15.22 5.16 19.48
CA SER A 206 14.96 4.17 18.42
C SER A 206 13.84 4.61 17.48
N VAL A 207 12.74 5.14 18.04
CA VAL A 207 11.62 5.70 17.28
C VAL A 207 12.07 6.91 16.46
N HIS A 208 12.93 7.77 17.02
CA HIS A 208 13.48 8.91 16.29
C HIS A 208 14.39 8.47 15.13
N ALA A 209 15.20 7.43 15.32
CA ALA A 209 16.02 6.86 14.24
C ALA A 209 15.15 6.28 13.11
N HIS A 210 14.11 5.53 13.46
CA HIS A 210 13.16 5.02 12.47
C HIS A 210 12.45 6.13 11.70
N ARG A 211 11.96 7.16 12.42
CA ARG A 211 11.36 8.34 11.78
C ARG A 211 12.33 9.06 10.85
N THR A 212 13.60 9.18 11.25
CA THR A 212 14.63 9.79 10.41
C THR A 212 14.85 8.98 9.12
N ALA A 213 14.79 7.65 9.18
CA ALA A 213 14.88 6.77 8.02
C ALA A 213 13.69 6.96 7.06
N LEU A 214 12.47 7.01 7.60
CA LEU A 214 11.25 7.25 6.82
C LEU A 214 11.28 8.61 6.11
N GLU A 215 11.64 9.66 6.84
CA GLU A 215 11.79 10.99 6.25
C GLU A 215 12.88 11.00 5.17
N PHE A 216 14.00 10.30 5.35
CA PHE A 216 15.03 10.18 4.31
C PHE A 216 14.48 9.49 3.05
N ALA A 217 13.74 8.38 3.22
CA ALA A 217 13.11 7.66 2.12
C ALA A 217 12.06 8.52 1.39
N GLU A 218 11.27 9.30 2.10
CA GLU A 218 10.30 10.24 1.52
C GLU A 218 10.99 11.35 0.69
N TYR A 219 12.11 11.89 1.18
CA TYR A 219 12.90 12.85 0.40
C TYR A 219 13.50 12.21 -0.87
N LEU A 220 13.97 10.96 -0.76
CA LEU A 220 14.49 10.21 -1.90
C LEU A 220 13.38 9.97 -2.94
N GLU A 221 12.21 9.51 -2.51
CA GLU A 221 11.04 9.30 -3.38
C GLU A 221 10.65 10.60 -4.10
N ASN A 222 10.53 11.71 -3.37
CA ASN A 222 10.17 13.00 -3.94
C ASN A 222 11.17 13.51 -4.99
N MET A 223 12.47 13.27 -4.80
CA MET A 223 13.50 13.66 -5.75
C MET A 223 13.42 12.83 -7.04
N PHE A 224 13.32 11.50 -6.92
CA PHE A 224 13.49 10.59 -8.05
C PHE A 224 12.18 10.20 -8.75
N SER A 225 11.01 10.39 -8.13
CA SER A 225 9.72 9.96 -8.72
C SER A 225 9.46 10.52 -10.11
N LEU A 226 9.68 11.83 -10.31
CA LEU A 226 9.49 12.46 -11.62
C LEU A 226 10.53 11.95 -12.64
N ILE A 227 11.79 11.82 -12.21
CA ILE A 227 12.89 11.38 -13.08
C ILE A 227 12.62 9.94 -13.55
N PHE A 228 12.27 9.04 -12.65
CA PHE A 228 11.91 7.66 -12.99
C PHE A 228 10.63 7.57 -13.84
N GLY A 229 9.64 8.43 -13.60
CA GLY A 229 8.46 8.50 -14.46
C GLY A 229 8.81 8.86 -15.91
N ILE A 230 9.70 9.84 -16.11
CA ILE A 230 10.20 10.23 -17.43
C ILE A 230 11.07 9.11 -18.03
N GLU A 231 11.92 8.49 -17.23
CA GLU A 231 12.79 7.39 -17.64
C GLU A 231 12.01 6.17 -18.13
N ILE A 232 11.02 5.71 -17.36
CA ILE A 232 10.14 4.60 -17.75
C ILE A 232 9.42 4.92 -19.07
N LEU A 233 8.95 6.16 -19.25
CA LEU A 233 8.31 6.58 -20.50
C LEU A 233 9.30 6.52 -21.67
N MET A 234 10.51 7.07 -21.51
CA MET A 234 11.54 7.06 -22.55
C MET A 234 11.95 5.64 -22.92
N VAL A 235 12.19 4.78 -21.92
CA VAL A 235 12.57 3.38 -22.13
C VAL A 235 11.45 2.61 -22.79
N THR A 236 10.19 2.82 -22.42
CA THR A 236 9.03 2.16 -23.05
C THR A 236 8.90 2.55 -24.52
N VAL A 237 9.01 3.83 -24.84
CA VAL A 237 8.97 4.31 -26.24
C VAL A 237 10.16 3.75 -27.03
N GLY A 238 11.36 3.81 -26.46
CA GLY A 238 12.58 3.28 -27.08
C GLY A 238 12.47 1.78 -27.37
N MET A 239 12.08 0.98 -26.39
CA MET A 239 11.89 -0.48 -26.55
C MET A 239 10.82 -0.80 -27.59
N SER A 240 9.71 -0.04 -27.62
CA SER A 240 8.63 -0.23 -28.59
C SER A 240 9.10 0.01 -30.02
N ILE A 241 9.87 1.09 -30.24
CA ILE A 241 10.46 1.39 -31.55
C ILE A 241 11.45 0.29 -31.95
N THR A 242 12.34 -0.12 -31.06
CA THR A 242 13.32 -1.18 -31.37
C THR A 242 12.66 -2.52 -31.66
N LEU A 243 11.60 -2.87 -30.93
CA LEU A 243 10.86 -4.11 -31.18
C LEU A 243 10.16 -4.08 -32.54
N PHE A 244 9.59 -2.92 -32.91
CA PHE A 244 9.02 -2.72 -34.24
C PHE A 244 10.08 -2.85 -35.34
N GLN A 245 11.29 -2.28 -35.15
CA GLN A 245 12.38 -2.44 -36.12
C GLN A 245 12.80 -3.91 -36.29
N ILE A 246 12.91 -4.67 -35.20
CA ILE A 246 13.19 -6.12 -35.26
C ILE A 246 12.15 -6.85 -36.13
N THR A 247 10.87 -6.48 -36.05
CA THR A 247 9.82 -7.13 -36.86
C THR A 247 9.85 -6.76 -38.34
N LEU A 248 10.39 -5.58 -38.69
CA LEU A 248 10.48 -5.11 -40.07
C LEU A 248 11.75 -5.61 -40.79
N GLN A 249 12.83 -5.85 -40.05
CA GLN A 249 14.19 -5.96 -40.60
C GLN A 249 14.73 -7.39 -40.47
N SER A 250 14.00 -8.36 -41.02
CA SER A 250 14.24 -9.80 -40.81
C SER A 250 15.45 -10.39 -41.53
N ASP A 251 16.09 -9.65 -42.45
CA ASP A 251 17.14 -10.21 -43.32
C ASP A 251 18.59 -9.96 -42.85
N ASP A 252 18.85 -8.95 -42.01
CA ASP A 252 20.20 -8.66 -41.48
C ASP A 252 20.36 -9.15 -40.02
N ILE A 253 21.02 -10.30 -39.87
CA ILE A 253 21.28 -10.94 -38.58
C ILE A 253 22.07 -10.04 -37.63
N TRP A 254 23.01 -9.23 -38.13
CA TRP A 254 23.87 -8.41 -37.27
C TRP A 254 23.11 -7.25 -36.65
N GLU A 255 22.15 -6.68 -37.37
CA GLU A 255 21.32 -5.59 -36.88
C GLU A 255 20.28 -6.08 -35.86
N VAL A 256 19.67 -7.24 -36.13
CA VAL A 256 18.77 -7.91 -35.17
C VAL A 256 19.48 -8.18 -33.84
N ILE A 257 20.71 -8.71 -33.88
CA ILE A 257 21.52 -8.95 -32.67
C ILE A 257 21.73 -7.66 -31.88
N ARG A 258 22.02 -6.53 -32.53
CA ARG A 258 22.20 -5.23 -31.86
C ARG A 258 20.93 -4.78 -31.14
N TYR A 259 19.77 -4.88 -31.78
CA TYR A 259 18.50 -4.50 -31.17
C TYR A 259 18.13 -5.40 -29.98
N VAL A 260 18.37 -6.72 -30.09
CA VAL A 260 18.13 -7.66 -28.98
C VAL A 260 19.02 -7.33 -27.78
N ILE A 261 20.31 -7.03 -28.01
CA ILE A 261 21.23 -6.63 -26.94
C ILE A 261 20.78 -5.31 -26.30
N TYR A 262 20.36 -4.34 -27.10
CA TYR A 262 19.85 -3.06 -26.60
C TYR A 262 18.62 -3.26 -25.71
N VAL A 263 17.62 -4.04 -26.15
CA VAL A 263 16.42 -4.35 -25.35
C VAL A 263 16.80 -5.07 -24.05
N GLY A 264 17.71 -6.05 -24.11
CA GLY A 264 18.23 -6.72 -22.93
C GLY A 264 18.90 -5.77 -21.95
N ALA A 265 19.72 -4.84 -22.44
CA ALA A 265 20.39 -3.84 -21.60
C ALA A 265 19.39 -2.90 -20.90
N GLN A 266 18.35 -2.44 -21.60
CA GLN A 266 17.30 -1.61 -21.02
C GLN A 266 16.51 -2.35 -19.92
N LEU A 267 16.22 -3.64 -20.13
CA LEU A 267 15.55 -4.46 -19.11
C LEU A 267 16.43 -4.65 -17.87
N VAL A 268 17.73 -4.89 -18.03
CA VAL A 268 18.68 -4.99 -16.92
C VAL A 268 18.77 -3.67 -16.15
N HIS A 269 18.80 -2.55 -16.87
CA HIS A 269 18.82 -1.21 -16.26
C HIS A 269 17.60 -0.96 -15.37
N LEU A 270 16.39 -1.21 -15.87
CA LEU A 270 15.16 -1.10 -15.08
C LEU A 270 15.13 -2.09 -13.90
N PHE A 271 15.61 -3.32 -14.11
CA PHE A 271 15.66 -4.33 -13.07
C PHE A 271 16.52 -3.90 -11.89
N VAL A 272 17.66 -3.25 -12.12
CA VAL A 272 18.54 -2.74 -11.05
C VAL A 272 17.80 -1.73 -10.16
N PHE A 273 17.05 -0.80 -10.75
CA PHE A 273 16.27 0.16 -9.96
C PHE A 273 15.14 -0.49 -9.18
N CYS A 274 14.39 -1.41 -9.81
CA CYS A 274 13.35 -2.17 -9.12
C CYS A 274 13.92 -2.98 -7.95
N TRP A 275 15.10 -3.58 -8.14
CA TRP A 275 15.80 -4.33 -7.10
C TRP A 275 16.16 -3.45 -5.90
N GLU A 276 16.76 -2.29 -6.13
CA GLU A 276 17.11 -1.36 -5.05
C GLU A 276 15.86 -0.78 -4.36
N GLY A 277 14.80 -0.48 -5.11
CA GLY A 277 13.51 -0.08 -4.55
C GLY A 277 12.90 -1.17 -3.66
N GLN A 278 12.92 -2.43 -4.09
CA GLN A 278 12.45 -3.56 -3.30
C GLN A 278 13.26 -3.73 -2.02
N ARG A 279 14.59 -3.59 -2.08
CA ARG A 279 15.45 -3.64 -0.89
C ARG A 279 15.08 -2.58 0.14
N LEU A 280 14.78 -1.35 -0.30
CA LEU A 280 14.34 -0.28 0.60
C LEU A 280 13.03 -0.65 1.30
N ILE A 281 12.06 -1.17 0.56
CA ILE A 281 10.78 -1.66 1.10
C ILE A 281 11.01 -2.77 2.11
N ASP A 282 11.82 -3.77 1.77
CA ASP A 282 12.10 -4.91 2.65
C ASP A 282 12.73 -4.47 3.98
N HIS A 283 13.69 -3.54 3.95
CA HIS A 283 14.29 -3.00 5.18
C HIS A 283 13.28 -2.18 6.01
N SER A 284 12.38 -1.44 5.36
CA SER A 284 11.32 -0.72 6.04
C SER A 284 10.32 -1.68 6.71
N LEU A 285 10.07 -2.85 6.13
CA LEU A 285 9.15 -3.86 6.68
C LEU A 285 9.80 -4.71 7.78
N GLN A 286 11.08 -5.05 7.67
CA GLN A 286 11.79 -5.83 8.69
C GLN A 286 11.77 -5.15 10.07
N ILE A 287 11.70 -3.82 10.12
CA ILE A 287 11.60 -3.11 11.40
C ILE A 287 10.31 -3.45 12.15
N ARG A 288 9.21 -3.70 11.43
CA ARG A 288 7.94 -4.14 12.03
C ARG A 288 8.14 -5.45 12.77
N ASP A 289 8.84 -6.39 12.16
CA ASP A 289 9.03 -7.72 12.74
C ASP A 289 9.92 -7.63 13.99
N LYS A 290 10.98 -6.80 13.96
CA LYS A 290 11.82 -6.51 15.15
C LYS A 290 11.06 -5.79 16.26
N ILE A 291 10.19 -4.83 15.93
CA ILE A 291 9.30 -4.17 16.90
C ILE A 291 8.28 -5.16 17.46
N MET A 292 7.77 -6.07 16.62
CA MET A 292 6.82 -7.10 17.03
C MET A 292 7.47 -8.08 18.00
N GLU A 293 8.70 -8.53 17.73
CA GLU A 293 9.47 -9.36 18.65
C GLU A 293 9.71 -8.64 20.00
N PHE A 294 10.06 -7.36 19.95
CA PHE A 294 10.19 -6.52 21.16
C PHE A 294 8.87 -6.38 21.95
N THR A 295 7.75 -6.22 21.27
CA THR A 295 6.43 -6.08 21.92
C THR A 295 5.76 -7.41 22.25
N TRP A 296 6.26 -8.52 21.70
CA TRP A 296 5.64 -9.84 21.78
C TRP A 296 5.50 -10.29 23.22
N ASP A 297 6.53 -10.12 24.06
CA ASP A 297 6.45 -10.54 25.46
C ASP A 297 5.38 -9.78 26.25
N ARG A 298 5.24 -8.47 25.98
CA ARG A 298 4.22 -7.64 26.61
C ARG A 298 2.83 -7.95 26.08
N TYR A 299 2.69 -8.13 24.77
CA TYR A 299 1.44 -8.48 24.10
C TYR A 299 0.97 -9.88 24.50
N TYR A 300 1.87 -10.87 24.47
CA TYR A 300 1.65 -12.24 24.93
C TYR A 300 1.24 -12.25 26.41
N SER A 301 1.90 -11.48 27.27
CA SER A 301 1.53 -11.38 28.69
C SER A 301 0.11 -10.83 28.87
N PHE A 302 -0.25 -9.76 28.14
CA PHE A 302 -1.59 -9.19 28.17
C PHE A 302 -2.65 -10.17 27.62
N MET A 303 -2.41 -10.75 26.45
CA MET A 303 -3.33 -11.69 25.81
C MET A 303 -3.48 -12.99 26.60
N LYS A 304 -2.38 -13.51 27.17
CA LYS A 304 -2.42 -14.65 28.08
C LYS A 304 -3.26 -14.35 29.32
N LYS A 305 -3.10 -13.17 29.94
CA LYS A 305 -3.92 -12.77 31.09
C LYS A 305 -5.40 -12.65 30.73
N LEU A 306 -5.71 -11.99 29.61
CA LEU A 306 -7.09 -11.78 29.15
C LEU A 306 -7.76 -13.12 28.79
N LEU A 307 -7.12 -13.93 27.94
CA LEU A 307 -7.65 -15.24 27.53
C LEU A 307 -7.71 -16.21 28.71
N SER A 308 -6.77 -16.15 29.64
CA SER A 308 -6.80 -16.96 30.87
C SER A 308 -7.92 -16.51 31.83
N PHE A 309 -8.25 -15.23 31.85
CA PHE A 309 -9.37 -14.71 32.64
C PHE A 309 -10.72 -15.19 32.06
N VAL A 310 -10.89 -15.11 30.74
CA VAL A 310 -12.12 -15.54 30.05
C VAL A 310 -12.25 -17.07 30.00
N GLY A 311 -11.16 -17.82 30.18
CA GLY A 311 -11.16 -19.28 30.06
C GLY A 311 -11.00 -19.76 28.61
N GLN A 312 -10.43 -18.94 27.73
CA GLN A 312 -10.18 -19.24 26.32
C GLN A 312 -8.72 -19.59 26.03
N TRP A 313 -7.84 -19.55 27.04
CA TRP A 313 -6.43 -19.84 26.82
C TRP A 313 -6.21 -21.33 26.51
N PRO A 314 -5.49 -21.69 25.42
CA PRO A 314 -5.35 -23.08 24.97
C PRO A 314 -4.72 -24.02 26.00
N TYR A 315 -3.75 -23.52 26.76
CA TYR A 315 -2.95 -24.30 27.71
C TYR A 315 -3.51 -24.32 29.14
N GLN A 316 -4.75 -23.87 29.36
CA GLN A 316 -5.39 -23.92 30.68
C GLN A 316 -5.85 -25.32 31.06
N ASN A 317 -5.87 -25.58 32.37
CA ASN A 317 -6.46 -26.80 32.92
C ASN A 317 -7.93 -26.92 32.52
N LYS A 318 -8.33 -28.10 32.00
CA LYS A 318 -9.67 -28.34 31.44
C LYS A 318 -10.81 -27.96 32.41
N ARG A 319 -10.64 -28.23 33.72
CA ARG A 319 -11.63 -27.86 34.75
C ARG A 319 -11.72 -26.34 34.95
N GLU A 320 -10.58 -25.66 35.04
CA GLU A 320 -10.50 -24.21 35.21
C GLU A 320 -11.06 -23.48 33.99
N LYS A 321 -10.72 -23.96 32.79
CA LYS A 321 -11.24 -23.49 31.51
C LYS A 321 -12.78 -23.51 31.49
N LEU A 322 -13.37 -24.67 31.79
CA LEU A 322 -14.83 -24.86 31.82
C LEU A 322 -15.49 -23.98 32.89
N PHE A 323 -14.88 -23.88 34.07
CA PHE A 323 -15.40 -23.04 35.15
C PHE A 323 -15.43 -21.55 34.76
N LYS A 324 -14.31 -21.02 34.25
CA LYS A 324 -14.21 -19.60 33.86
C LYS A 324 -15.11 -19.25 32.67
N MET A 325 -15.15 -20.10 31.66
CA MET A 325 -16.08 -19.94 30.53
C MET A 325 -17.53 -19.94 31.01
N SER A 326 -17.92 -20.91 31.85
CA SER A 326 -19.29 -20.98 32.39
C SER A 326 -19.63 -19.77 33.25
N MET A 327 -18.72 -19.31 34.10
CA MET A 327 -18.94 -18.15 34.95
C MET A 327 -19.15 -16.88 34.10
N MET A 328 -18.31 -16.68 33.07
CA MET A 328 -18.39 -15.53 32.18
C MET A 328 -19.68 -15.55 31.34
N THR A 329 -20.05 -16.70 30.77
CA THR A 329 -21.30 -16.83 30.01
C THR A 329 -22.53 -16.64 30.90
N THR A 330 -22.54 -17.19 32.11
CA THR A 330 -23.64 -16.98 33.07
C THR A 330 -23.71 -15.51 33.50
N ALA A 331 -22.59 -14.84 33.77
CA ALA A 331 -22.58 -13.42 34.14
C ALA A 331 -23.14 -12.53 33.02
N LEU A 332 -22.72 -12.75 31.77
CA LEU A 332 -23.25 -12.02 30.61
C LEU A 332 -24.76 -12.26 30.43
N LEU A 333 -25.23 -13.50 30.57
CA LEU A 333 -26.66 -13.80 30.50
C LEU A 333 -27.45 -13.12 31.63
N VAL A 334 -26.95 -13.18 32.86
CA VAL A 334 -27.61 -12.58 34.04
C VAL A 334 -27.69 -11.06 33.94
N MET A 335 -26.69 -10.40 33.35
CA MET A 335 -26.72 -8.94 33.16
C MET A 335 -27.71 -8.51 32.07
N ASN A 336 -27.78 -9.24 30.95
CA ASN A 336 -28.56 -8.84 29.78
C ASN A 336 -30.03 -9.28 29.83
N ILE A 337 -30.35 -10.45 30.39
CA ILE A 337 -31.74 -10.98 30.41
C ILE A 337 -32.73 -10.01 31.09
N PRO A 338 -32.43 -9.44 32.29
CA PRO A 338 -33.35 -8.49 32.92
C PRO A 338 -33.58 -7.24 32.08
N GLN A 339 -32.53 -6.72 31.43
CA GLN A 339 -32.60 -5.51 30.61
C GLN A 339 -33.46 -5.74 29.37
N ILE A 340 -33.24 -6.85 28.65
CA ILE A 340 -34.06 -7.22 27.48
C ILE A 340 -35.52 -7.44 27.90
N LYS A 341 -35.76 -8.07 29.06
CA LYS A 341 -37.11 -8.26 29.59
C LYS A 341 -37.79 -6.91 29.86
N THR A 342 -37.11 -5.98 30.54
CA THR A 342 -37.66 -4.65 30.83
C THR A 342 -37.99 -3.88 29.56
N LEU A 343 -37.10 -3.89 28.55
CA LEU A 343 -37.36 -3.26 27.26
C LEU A 343 -38.57 -3.89 26.57
N THR A 344 -38.66 -5.21 26.57
CA THR A 344 -39.79 -5.95 25.97
C THR A 344 -41.11 -5.62 26.68
N ASP A 345 -41.13 -5.61 28.01
CA ASP A 345 -42.32 -5.27 28.79
C ASP A 345 -42.78 -3.82 28.52
N ARG A 346 -41.85 -2.88 28.36
CA ARG A 346 -42.15 -1.48 28.02
C ARG A 346 -42.81 -1.34 26.66
N VAL A 347 -42.35 -2.10 25.64
CA VAL A 347 -43.00 -2.14 24.34
C VAL A 347 -44.48 -2.48 24.52
N PHE A 348 -44.84 -3.56 25.21
CA PHE A 348 -46.25 -3.92 25.42
C PHE A 348 -47.07 -2.82 26.11
N VAL A 349 -46.49 -2.15 27.11
CA VAL A 349 -47.15 -1.05 27.83
C VAL A 349 -47.42 0.15 26.92
N ASP A 350 -46.46 0.54 26.09
CA ASP A 350 -46.60 1.69 25.20
C ASP A 350 -47.68 1.47 24.14
N TRP A 351 -47.75 0.27 23.58
CA TRP A 351 -48.81 -0.10 22.64
C TRP A 351 -50.21 -0.07 23.29
N GLY A 352 -50.30 -0.43 24.57
CA GLY A 352 -51.56 -0.34 25.33
C GLY A 352 -51.97 1.09 25.71
N ARG A 353 -51.08 2.09 25.57
CA ARG A 353 -51.32 3.51 25.91
C ARG A 353 -51.74 4.36 24.71
N LEU A 354 -51.85 3.78 23.52
CA LEU A 354 -52.33 4.46 22.32
C LEU A 354 -53.83 4.73 22.46
N GLN A 355 -54.27 5.95 22.16
CA GLN A 355 -55.64 6.41 22.44
C GLN A 355 -56.47 6.61 21.17
N SER A 356 -55.83 6.82 20.02
CA SER A 356 -56.51 7.11 18.76
C SER A 356 -56.06 6.18 17.63
N PRO A 357 -56.92 5.93 16.63
CA PRO A 357 -56.55 5.12 15.48
C PRO A 357 -55.39 5.73 14.67
N GLU A 358 -55.24 7.06 14.68
CA GLU A 358 -54.13 7.75 14.02
C GLU A 358 -52.78 7.49 14.72
N GLU A 359 -52.74 7.50 16.06
CA GLU A 359 -51.55 7.12 16.83
C GLU A 359 -51.11 5.68 16.53
N TYR A 360 -52.08 4.79 16.35
CA TYR A 360 -51.85 3.39 16.01
C TYR A 360 -51.26 3.22 14.61
N GLU A 361 -51.71 4.00 13.62
CA GLU A 361 -51.16 3.98 12.27
C GLU A 361 -49.74 4.57 12.21
N ILE A 362 -49.44 5.60 13.01
CA ILE A 362 -48.06 6.12 13.17
C ILE A 362 -47.15 5.01 13.69
N MET A 363 -47.53 4.35 14.79
CA MET A 363 -46.71 3.29 15.39
C MET A 363 -46.53 2.08 14.46
N LYS A 364 -47.58 1.68 13.74
CA LYS A 364 -47.50 0.63 12.69
C LYS A 364 -46.49 0.96 11.60
N THR A 365 -46.40 2.22 11.20
CA THR A 365 -45.46 2.66 10.15
C THR A 365 -44.02 2.43 10.61
N TYR A 366 -43.68 2.76 11.86
CA TYR A 366 -42.34 2.50 12.42
C TYR A 366 -42.05 1.00 12.59
N VAL A 367 -43.04 0.18 12.96
CA VAL A 367 -42.86 -1.29 12.96
C VAL A 367 -42.63 -1.85 11.56
N ALA A 368 -43.32 -1.33 10.56
CA ALA A 368 -43.12 -1.73 9.17
C ALA A 368 -41.70 -1.35 8.70
N ASN A 369 -41.22 -0.16 9.07
CA ASN A 369 -39.84 0.27 8.80
C ASN A 369 -38.82 -0.64 9.49
N ALA A 370 -39.00 -0.94 10.77
CA ALA A 370 -38.11 -1.86 11.52
C ALA A 370 -38.03 -3.24 10.87
N LYS A 371 -39.16 -3.78 10.40
CA LYS A 371 -39.21 -5.05 9.65
C LYS A 371 -38.42 -4.98 8.35
N TRP A 372 -38.58 -3.91 7.58
CA TRP A 372 -37.84 -3.72 6.33
C TRP A 372 -36.34 -3.57 6.56
N ILE A 373 -35.93 -2.77 7.56
CA ILE A 373 -34.52 -2.61 7.95
C ILE A 373 -33.93 -3.96 8.36
N ALA A 374 -34.63 -4.74 9.20
CA ALA A 374 -34.19 -6.06 9.64
C ALA A 374 -34.06 -7.06 8.47
N LEU A 375 -35.01 -7.06 7.53
CA LEU A 375 -34.96 -7.92 6.34
C LEU A 375 -33.81 -7.55 5.40
N ILE A 376 -33.60 -6.25 5.16
CA ILE A 376 -32.50 -5.75 4.34
C ILE A 376 -31.16 -6.12 4.99
N TYR A 377 -31.02 -5.91 6.30
CA TYR A 377 -29.82 -6.26 7.05
C TYR A 377 -29.54 -7.76 7.01
N PHE A 378 -30.56 -8.60 7.25
CA PHE A 378 -30.45 -10.06 7.16
C PHE A 378 -29.99 -10.51 5.76
N ALA A 379 -30.61 -9.98 4.70
CA ALA A 379 -30.25 -10.30 3.33
C ALA A 379 -28.82 -9.87 2.98
N PHE A 380 -28.41 -8.68 3.45
CA PHE A 380 -27.05 -8.17 3.26
C PHE A 380 -26.02 -9.06 3.95
N CYS A 381 -26.23 -9.42 5.22
CA CYS A 381 -25.33 -10.31 5.96
C CYS A 381 -25.25 -11.71 5.32
N LEU A 382 -26.36 -12.26 4.85
CA LEU A 382 -26.39 -13.56 4.17
C LEU A 382 -25.63 -13.52 2.83
N ALA A 383 -25.84 -12.47 2.04
CA ALA A 383 -25.13 -12.27 0.78
C ALA A 383 -23.62 -12.12 1.00
N GLY A 384 -23.22 -11.30 1.99
CA GLY A 384 -21.81 -11.12 2.36
C GLY A 384 -21.15 -12.42 2.82
N THR A 385 -21.84 -13.21 3.65
CA THR A 385 -21.35 -14.52 4.10
C THR A 385 -21.19 -15.49 2.94
N THR A 386 -22.15 -15.52 2.02
CA THR A 386 -22.10 -16.37 0.84
C THR A 386 -20.93 -16.00 -0.06
N LEU A 387 -20.75 -14.70 -0.33
CA LEU A 387 -19.62 -14.20 -1.12
C LEU A 387 -18.27 -14.56 -0.48
N PHE A 388 -18.15 -14.37 0.84
CA PHE A 388 -16.95 -14.70 1.59
C PHE A 388 -16.60 -16.20 1.49
N VAL A 389 -17.60 -17.07 1.62
CA VAL A 389 -17.41 -18.53 1.47
C VAL A 389 -17.02 -18.90 0.03
N LEU A 390 -17.54 -18.21 -0.98
CA LEU A 390 -17.20 -18.46 -2.39
C LEU A 390 -15.72 -18.16 -2.70
N VAL A 391 -15.08 -17.24 -1.98
CA VAL A 391 -13.63 -16.95 -2.15
C VAL A 391 -12.77 -18.19 -1.91
N ALA A 392 -13.15 -19.05 -0.95
CA ALA A 392 -12.44 -20.30 -0.67
C ALA A 392 -12.46 -21.30 -1.84
N PHE A 393 -13.41 -21.17 -2.77
CA PHE A 393 -13.52 -22.02 -3.96
C PHE A 393 -12.82 -21.45 -5.20
N ILE A 394 -12.34 -20.20 -5.17
CA ILE A 394 -11.65 -19.57 -6.31
C ILE A 394 -10.44 -20.40 -6.79
N PRO A 395 -9.54 -20.89 -5.91
CA PRO A 395 -8.40 -21.72 -6.34
C PRO A 395 -8.83 -23.00 -7.07
N TYR A 396 -9.92 -23.62 -6.64
CA TYR A 396 -10.47 -24.83 -7.27
C TYR A 396 -11.06 -24.54 -8.65
N MET A 397 -11.85 -23.46 -8.78
CA MET A 397 -12.41 -23.03 -10.06
C MET A 397 -11.32 -22.66 -11.06
N LEU A 398 -10.29 -21.94 -10.61
CA LEU A 398 -9.16 -21.58 -11.44
C LEU A 398 -8.35 -22.81 -11.87
N ASN A 399 -8.29 -23.89 -11.07
CA ASN A 399 -7.58 -25.11 -11.48
C ASN A 399 -8.26 -25.83 -12.65
N VAL A 400 -9.58 -25.67 -12.80
CA VAL A 400 -10.35 -26.21 -13.93
C VAL A 400 -10.20 -25.31 -15.17
N VAL A 401 -10.30 -23.99 -15.00
CA VAL A 401 -10.33 -23.03 -16.11
C VAL A 401 -8.94 -22.66 -16.62
N LEU A 402 -7.95 -22.58 -15.72
CA LEU A 402 -6.57 -22.19 -16.02
C LEU A 402 -5.60 -23.10 -15.24
N PRO A 403 -5.36 -24.34 -15.73
CA PRO A 403 -4.50 -25.29 -15.05
C PRO A 403 -3.04 -24.82 -15.05
N LEU A 404 -2.41 -24.84 -13.86
CA LEU A 404 -1.00 -24.57 -13.68
C LEU A 404 -0.25 -25.89 -13.48
N ASN A 405 1.06 -25.90 -13.75
CA ASN A 405 1.91 -27.08 -13.52
C ASN A 405 2.08 -27.39 -12.01
N GLU A 406 1.76 -26.43 -11.15
CA GLU A 406 1.72 -26.56 -9.69
C GLU A 406 0.31 -26.29 -9.13
N SER A 407 -0.04 -26.98 -8.05
CA SER A 407 -1.34 -26.78 -7.37
C SER A 407 -1.36 -25.43 -6.63
N ARG A 408 -2.37 -24.61 -6.88
CA ARG A 408 -2.62 -23.37 -6.11
C ARG A 408 -2.78 -23.66 -4.61
N PRO A 409 -2.38 -22.73 -3.72
CA PRO A 409 -2.57 -22.89 -2.28
C PRO A 409 -4.07 -22.95 -1.94
N ILE A 410 -4.40 -23.74 -0.92
CA ILE A 410 -5.75 -23.81 -0.38
C ILE A 410 -6.02 -22.51 0.38
N VAL A 411 -7.17 -21.89 0.10
CA VAL A 411 -7.64 -20.73 0.85
C VAL A 411 -8.80 -21.19 1.72
N LEU A 412 -8.57 -21.23 3.04
CA LEU A 412 -9.61 -21.52 4.03
C LEU A 412 -10.38 -20.22 4.34
N PRO A 413 -11.69 -20.30 4.70
CA PRO A 413 -12.46 -19.12 5.09
C PRO A 413 -11.88 -18.38 6.31
N TYR A 414 -11.12 -19.06 7.16
CA TYR A 414 -10.36 -18.43 8.24
C TYR A 414 -9.05 -19.18 8.45
N GLU A 415 -7.98 -18.44 8.72
CA GLU A 415 -6.69 -19.03 9.08
C GLU A 415 -6.78 -19.58 10.50
N ALA A 416 -6.77 -20.90 10.61
CA ALA A 416 -6.68 -21.61 11.88
C ALA A 416 -5.69 -22.76 11.75
N TYR A 417 -4.91 -22.95 12.80
CA TYR A 417 -3.95 -24.04 12.87
C TYR A 417 -4.67 -25.36 13.22
N TYR A 418 -4.72 -26.28 12.27
CA TYR A 418 -5.26 -27.62 12.46
C TYR A 418 -4.12 -28.63 12.64
N PHE A 419 -4.23 -29.52 13.63
CA PHE A 419 -3.27 -30.62 13.84
C PHE A 419 -3.41 -31.77 12.81
N VAL A 420 -4.06 -31.51 11.67
CA VAL A 420 -4.37 -32.50 10.62
C VAL A 420 -4.00 -31.92 9.26
N ASP A 421 -3.66 -32.80 8.30
CA ASP A 421 -3.34 -32.39 6.93
C ASP A 421 -4.53 -31.67 6.27
N GLU A 422 -4.33 -30.39 5.98
CA GLU A 422 -5.35 -29.48 5.45
C GLU A 422 -5.84 -29.89 4.07
N ARG A 423 -4.99 -30.50 3.22
CA ARG A 423 -5.39 -30.95 1.88
C ARG A 423 -6.26 -32.19 1.97
N LYS A 424 -5.90 -33.13 2.84
CA LYS A 424 -6.63 -34.40 2.99
C LYS A 424 -7.99 -34.22 3.66
N TYR A 425 -8.10 -33.32 4.63
CA TYR A 425 -9.33 -33.11 5.43
C TYR A 425 -10.07 -31.81 5.09
N PHE A 426 -9.76 -31.18 3.96
CA PHE A 426 -10.32 -29.90 3.55
C PHE A 426 -11.85 -29.81 3.72
N LEU A 427 -12.61 -30.77 3.20
CA LEU A 427 -14.08 -30.74 3.25
C LEU A 427 -14.63 -30.77 4.69
N TYR A 428 -13.98 -31.50 5.59
CA TYR A 428 -14.41 -31.58 7.00
C TYR A 428 -14.11 -30.29 7.75
N ILE A 429 -12.91 -29.73 7.55
CA ILE A 429 -12.50 -28.45 8.13
C ILE A 429 -13.40 -27.33 7.61
N PHE A 430 -13.65 -27.32 6.31
CA PHE A 430 -14.52 -26.36 5.65
C PHE A 430 -15.96 -26.43 6.15
N LEU A 431 -16.53 -27.64 6.28
CA LEU A 431 -17.89 -27.83 6.79
C LEU A 431 -18.01 -27.39 8.26
N GLN A 432 -17.05 -27.76 9.11
CA GLN A 432 -17.02 -27.30 10.50
C GLN A 432 -16.93 -25.77 10.57
N GLY A 433 -16.07 -25.18 9.73
CA GLY A 433 -15.93 -23.74 9.62
C GLY A 433 -17.21 -23.03 9.17
N LEU A 434 -17.91 -23.61 8.19
CA LEU A 434 -19.17 -23.09 7.70
C LEU A 434 -20.26 -23.13 8.78
N ILE A 435 -20.35 -24.23 9.55
CA ILE A 435 -21.29 -24.35 10.66
C ILE A 435 -20.97 -23.30 11.74
N ALA A 436 -19.70 -23.17 12.12
CA ALA A 436 -19.27 -22.18 13.12
C ALA A 436 -19.59 -20.75 12.67
N LEU A 437 -19.30 -20.41 11.41
CA LEU A 437 -19.57 -19.11 10.83
C LEU A 437 -21.08 -18.80 10.84
N HIS A 438 -21.92 -19.77 10.45
CA HIS A 438 -23.37 -19.59 10.47
C HIS A 438 -23.90 -19.36 11.90
N VAL A 439 -23.44 -20.14 12.88
CA VAL A 439 -23.89 -19.97 14.28
C VAL A 439 -23.54 -18.59 14.81
N VAL A 440 -22.32 -18.11 14.56
CA VAL A 440 -21.87 -16.78 15.01
C VAL A 440 -22.67 -15.67 14.33
N ILE A 441 -22.82 -15.72 13.01
CA ILE A 441 -23.50 -14.68 12.25
C ILE A 441 -24.99 -14.63 12.58
N MET A 442 -25.66 -15.78 12.72
CA MET A 442 -27.07 -15.81 13.13
C MET A 442 -27.28 -15.21 14.52
N GLY A 443 -26.34 -15.44 15.45
CA GLY A 443 -26.37 -14.82 16.78
C GLY A 443 -26.22 -13.29 16.74
N LEU A 444 -25.29 -12.79 15.93
CA LEU A 444 -25.10 -11.35 15.73
C LEU A 444 -26.32 -10.70 15.07
N ILE A 445 -26.85 -11.30 14.00
CA ILE A 445 -28.04 -10.78 13.32
C ILE A 445 -29.24 -10.74 14.28
N ALA A 446 -29.45 -11.79 15.09
CA ALA A 446 -30.54 -11.82 16.06
C ALA A 446 -30.41 -10.69 17.11
N HIS A 447 -29.19 -10.44 17.60
CA HIS A 447 -28.93 -9.36 18.54
C HIS A 447 -29.16 -7.96 17.93
N ASP A 448 -28.58 -7.72 16.75
CA ASP A 448 -28.64 -6.41 16.10
C ASP A 448 -30.06 -6.07 15.63
N THR A 449 -30.79 -7.06 15.09
CA THR A 449 -32.18 -6.86 14.69
C THR A 449 -33.06 -6.53 15.89
N MET A 450 -32.89 -7.23 17.02
CA MET A 450 -33.59 -6.91 18.27
C MET A 450 -33.31 -5.47 18.73
N PHE A 451 -32.06 -5.00 18.65
CA PHE A 451 -31.70 -3.62 18.96
C PHE A 451 -32.38 -2.62 18.02
N MET A 452 -32.34 -2.85 16.70
CA MET A 452 -33.02 -1.99 15.71
C MET A 452 -34.53 -1.88 15.98
N PHE A 453 -35.18 -2.99 16.38
CA PHE A 453 -36.59 -2.98 16.77
C PHE A 453 -36.87 -2.07 17.97
N PHE A 454 -36.00 -2.07 18.99
CA PHE A 454 -36.16 -1.18 20.14
C PHE A 454 -35.94 0.30 19.77
N VAL A 455 -34.97 0.59 18.89
CA VAL A 455 -34.73 1.95 18.41
C VAL A 455 -35.92 2.49 17.62
N GLU A 456 -36.44 1.71 16.67
CA GLU A 456 -37.61 2.11 15.88
C GLU A 456 -38.87 2.24 16.74
N HIS A 457 -39.03 1.40 17.76
CA HIS A 457 -40.11 1.56 18.75
C HIS A 457 -39.98 2.88 19.51
N ALA A 458 -38.78 3.25 19.98
CA ALA A 458 -38.55 4.52 20.65
C ALA A 458 -38.84 5.72 19.73
N CYS A 459 -38.38 5.66 18.46
CA CYS A 459 -38.70 6.66 17.44
C CYS A 459 -40.21 6.80 17.20
N GLY A 460 -40.93 5.68 17.12
CA GLY A 460 -42.39 5.65 17.02
C GLY A 460 -43.08 6.31 18.21
N THR A 461 -42.61 6.04 19.44
CA THR A 461 -43.13 6.69 20.65
C THR A 461 -42.88 8.20 20.66
N PHE A 462 -41.73 8.66 20.19
CA PHE A 462 -41.46 10.09 20.01
C PHE A 462 -42.38 10.74 18.97
N ALA A 463 -42.60 10.07 17.84
CA ALA A 463 -43.51 10.56 16.80
C ALA A 463 -44.96 10.66 17.30
N VAL A 464 -45.42 9.68 18.09
CA VAL A 464 -46.74 9.73 18.74
C VAL A 464 -46.82 10.89 19.74
N ALA A 465 -45.77 11.11 20.55
CA ALA A 465 -45.75 12.26 21.46
C ALA A 465 -45.82 13.59 20.71
N GLY A 466 -45.07 13.73 19.60
CA GLY A 466 -45.12 14.90 18.70
C GLY A 466 -46.52 15.13 18.13
N PHE A 467 -47.14 14.08 17.58
CA PHE A 467 -48.51 14.13 17.06
C PHE A 467 -49.53 14.58 18.11
N ARG A 468 -49.40 14.08 19.35
CA ARG A 468 -50.27 14.53 20.46
C ARG A 468 -50.11 16.01 20.76
N PHE A 469 -48.88 16.54 20.72
CA PHE A 469 -48.64 17.98 20.92
C PHE A 469 -49.22 18.82 19.77
N GLU A 470 -49.06 18.41 18.52
CA GLU A 470 -49.64 19.11 17.36
C GLU A 470 -51.17 19.17 17.45
N ARG A 471 -51.83 18.06 17.82
CA ARG A 471 -53.28 18.03 18.00
C ARG A 471 -53.74 18.92 19.15
N LEU A 472 -52.96 19.00 20.23
CA LEU A 472 -53.24 19.90 21.34
C LEU A 472 -53.17 21.38 20.93
N VAL A 473 -52.17 21.76 20.15
CA VAL A 473 -52.03 23.14 19.64
C VAL A 473 -53.19 23.51 18.70
N HIS A 474 -53.62 22.57 17.84
CA HIS A 474 -54.77 22.78 16.97
C HIS A 474 -56.09 22.86 17.75
N GLU A 475 -56.31 21.96 18.72
CA GLU A 475 -57.49 21.99 19.60
C GLU A 475 -57.54 23.30 20.42
N ASP A 476 -56.40 23.82 20.90
CA ASP A 476 -56.30 25.09 21.64
C ASP A 476 -56.68 26.31 20.77
N THR A 477 -56.29 26.29 19.49
CA THR A 477 -56.64 27.34 18.51
C THR A 477 -58.16 27.41 18.25
N ASP A 478 -58.84 26.26 18.31
CA ASP A 478 -60.31 26.18 18.19
C ASP A 478 -61.02 26.41 19.54
N LEU A 479 -60.42 26.02 20.66
CA LEU A 479 -60.95 26.21 22.02
C LEU A 479 -60.89 27.68 22.46
N MET A 480 -59.91 28.47 21.99
CA MET A 480 -59.84 29.91 22.22
C MET A 480 -61.06 30.70 21.69
N LYS A 481 -61.96 30.04 20.93
CA LYS A 481 -63.27 30.56 20.50
C LYS A 481 -64.46 30.19 21.40
N THR A 482 -64.32 29.28 22.37
CA THR A 482 -65.46 28.79 23.18
C THR A 482 -65.08 28.60 24.66
N VAL A 483 -65.85 29.21 25.57
CA VAL A 483 -65.46 29.49 26.96
C VAL A 483 -65.37 28.26 27.89
N ASN A 484 -64.29 28.24 28.70
CA ASN A 484 -64.02 27.60 29.99
C ASN A 484 -64.96 26.48 30.47
N ASN A 485 -64.59 25.23 30.13
CA ASN A 485 -64.69 24.06 31.01
C ASN A 485 -63.63 22.96 30.72
N ASP A 486 -62.75 23.15 29.73
CA ASP A 486 -61.86 22.09 29.21
C ASP A 486 -60.40 22.11 29.72
N LEU A 487 -60.06 23.01 30.65
CA LEU A 487 -58.66 23.21 31.09
C LEU A 487 -58.07 21.98 31.81
N ASP A 488 -58.88 21.24 32.59
CA ASP A 488 -58.43 20.03 33.30
C ASP A 488 -58.18 18.87 32.33
N MET A 489 -59.05 18.70 31.32
CA MET A 489 -58.88 17.71 30.26
C MET A 489 -57.65 18.02 29.38
N TYR A 490 -57.41 19.31 29.09
CA TYR A 490 -56.24 19.77 28.34
C TYR A 490 -54.93 19.50 29.10
N ASN A 491 -54.86 19.83 30.39
CA ASN A 491 -53.70 19.54 31.24
C ASN A 491 -53.43 18.04 31.34
N LYS A 492 -54.48 17.20 31.37
CA LYS A 492 -54.35 15.74 31.37
C LYS A 492 -53.78 15.20 30.05
N LYS A 493 -54.14 15.78 28.90
CA LYS A 493 -53.58 15.41 27.59
C LYS A 493 -52.11 15.82 27.48
N ILE A 494 -51.73 17.02 27.92
CA ILE A 494 -50.32 17.48 27.98
C ILE A 494 -49.49 16.55 28.87
N ALA A 495 -49.98 16.23 30.07
CA ALA A 495 -49.28 15.33 30.99
C ALA A 495 -49.05 13.94 30.37
N CYS A 496 -50.02 13.40 29.63
CA CYS A 496 -49.86 12.15 28.88
C CYS A 496 -48.80 12.22 27.76
N SER A 497 -48.72 13.34 27.03
CA SER A 497 -47.72 13.55 25.97
C SER A 497 -46.30 13.72 26.52
N VAL A 498 -46.15 14.51 27.59
CA VAL A 498 -44.87 14.68 28.30
C VAL A 498 -44.41 13.36 28.92
N HIS A 499 -45.34 12.59 29.50
CA HIS A 499 -45.03 11.27 30.05
C HIS A 499 -44.60 10.28 28.95
N ALA A 500 -45.23 10.28 27.78
CA ALA A 500 -44.83 9.44 26.65
C ALA A 500 -43.43 9.81 26.12
N HIS A 501 -43.13 11.12 25.99
CA HIS A 501 -41.81 11.60 25.59
C HIS A 501 -40.72 11.23 26.60
N ARG A 502 -41.01 11.42 27.90
CA ARG A 502 -40.08 11.05 28.98
C ARG A 502 -39.85 9.54 29.06
N ALA A 503 -40.89 8.73 28.89
CA ALA A 503 -40.80 7.28 28.90
C ALA A 503 -39.99 6.70 27.72
N ALA A 504 -39.86 7.45 26.62
CA ALA A 504 -39.01 7.08 25.49
C ALA A 504 -37.51 7.47 25.69
N LEU A 505 -37.21 8.39 26.61
CA LEU A 505 -35.85 8.80 26.96
C LEU A 505 -35.22 7.93 28.06
N GLU A 506 -36.04 7.43 28.99
CA GLU A 506 -35.68 6.48 30.05
C GLU A 506 -35.62 5.05 29.54
#